data_AF-A0A2T2UTF2-F1
#
_entry.id   AF-A0A2T2UTF2-F1
#
_cell.length_a   1.000
_cell.length_b   1.000
_cell.length_c   1.000
_cell.angle_alpha   90.00
_cell.angle_beta   90.00
_cell.angle_gamma   90.00
#
_symmetry.space_group_name_H-M   'P 1'
#
loop_
_entity.id
_entity.type
_entity.pdbx_description
1 polymer ?
#
loop_
_entity_poly.entity_id
_entity_poly.type
_entity_poly.pdbx_seq_one_letter_code
_entity_poly.pdbx_strand_id
1 'polypeptide(L)'
;MSLSAPNSTLFNPDTLTTPDVLDPTQIRVVELESEGRGITRRFDCYELESEEKMFRLAGDEVQVCAVRWATTPGLDPEMDVDWTATRLSYWEVDQIRVFSWPTLELIRVYRDVE
;
A
#
# COMPACT_ATOMS: atom_id res chain seq x y z
N MET A 1 18.98 -41.89 -6.61
CA MET A 1 19.27 -40.67 -5.85
C MET A 1 18.20 -39.66 -6.22
N SER A 2 17.18 -39.48 -5.38
CA SER A 2 16.10 -38.52 -5.63
C SER A 2 16.51 -37.18 -5.00
N LEU A 3 16.58 -36.14 -5.81
CA LEU A 3 16.81 -34.77 -5.37
C LEU A 3 15.50 -34.26 -4.73
N SER A 4 15.53 -34.01 -3.42
CA SER A 4 14.46 -33.27 -2.75
C SER A 4 14.45 -31.85 -3.30
N ALA A 5 13.35 -31.45 -3.93
CA ALA A 5 13.11 -30.06 -4.29
C ALA A 5 13.08 -29.20 -3.02
N PRO A 6 13.65 -27.98 -3.03
CA PRO A 6 13.56 -27.09 -1.88
C PRO A 6 12.09 -26.74 -1.63
N ASN A 7 11.67 -26.84 -0.37
CA ASN A 7 10.37 -26.37 0.10
C ASN A 7 10.17 -24.92 -0.35
N SER A 8 9.33 -24.70 -1.35
CA SER A 8 8.71 -23.41 -1.58
C SER A 8 7.83 -23.13 -0.37
N THR A 9 8.34 -22.36 0.59
CA THR A 9 7.47 -21.65 1.54
C THR A 9 6.48 -20.86 0.69
N LEU A 10 5.22 -21.30 0.74
CA LEU A 10 4.08 -20.61 0.15
C LEU A 10 4.08 -19.18 0.68
N PHE A 11 4.60 -18.25 -0.12
CA PHE A 11 4.34 -16.83 0.07
C PHE A 11 2.83 -16.67 -0.06
N ASN A 12 2.17 -16.40 1.05
CA ASN A 12 0.76 -16.02 1.03
C ASN A 12 0.74 -14.48 0.91
N PRO A 13 0.39 -13.91 -0.27
CA PRO A 13 0.38 -12.47 -0.49
C PRO A 13 -0.64 -11.72 0.39
N ASP A 14 -1.46 -12.46 1.15
CA ASP A 14 -2.41 -11.91 2.11
C ASP A 14 -1.87 -11.79 3.54
N THR A 15 -0.74 -12.43 3.86
CA THR A 15 -0.11 -12.29 5.19
C THR A 15 0.92 -11.18 5.15
N LEU A 16 0.46 -9.95 5.38
CA LEU A 16 1.34 -8.83 5.64
C LEU A 16 1.91 -8.95 7.06
N THR A 17 3.23 -8.85 7.19
CA THR A 17 3.91 -8.75 8.48
C THR A 17 4.34 -7.32 8.69
N THR A 18 3.82 -6.68 9.74
CA THR A 18 4.24 -5.34 10.15
C THR A 18 5.73 -5.39 10.54
N PRO A 19 6.58 -4.54 9.94
CA PRO A 19 7.99 -4.51 10.32
C PRO A 19 8.16 -3.91 11.72
N ASP A 20 9.09 -4.46 12.50
CA ASP A 20 9.41 -3.97 13.86
C ASP A 20 9.88 -2.50 13.87
N VAL A 21 10.47 -2.04 12.76
CA VAL A 21 10.93 -0.66 12.53
C VAL A 21 10.61 -0.28 11.09
N LEU A 22 9.90 0.84 10.86
CA LEU A 22 9.76 1.40 9.51
C LEU A 22 11.03 2.12 9.11
N ASP A 23 11.50 1.84 7.90
CA ASP A 23 12.43 2.71 7.20
C ASP A 23 11.63 3.89 6.62
N PRO A 24 11.86 5.15 7.04
CA PRO A 24 11.16 6.30 6.49
C PRO A 24 11.36 6.45 4.98
N THR A 25 12.44 5.91 4.43
CA THR A 25 12.70 5.92 2.98
C THR A 25 11.81 4.95 2.20
N GLN A 26 11.06 4.08 2.88
CA GLN A 26 10.04 3.20 2.31
C GLN A 26 8.61 3.73 2.49
N ILE A 27 8.43 4.85 3.21
CA ILE A 27 7.13 5.52 3.32
C ILE A 27 6.85 6.32 2.05
N ARG A 28 5.62 6.22 1.55
CA ARG A 28 5.12 6.92 0.38
C ARG A 28 3.76 7.51 0.69
N VAL A 29 3.39 8.56 -0.03
CA VAL A 29 2.00 9.04 -0.03
C VAL A 29 1.34 8.53 -1.29
N VAL A 30 0.26 7.77 -1.15
CA VAL A 30 -0.57 7.29 -2.26
C VAL A 30 -1.83 8.13 -2.31
N GLU A 31 -2.05 8.79 -3.45
CA GLU A 31 -3.26 9.55 -3.75
C GLU A 31 -4.10 8.81 -4.77
N LEU A 32 -5.37 8.58 -4.45
CA LEU A 32 -6.35 8.02 -5.37
C LEU A 32 -7.31 9.13 -5.80
N GLU A 33 -7.48 9.29 -7.10
CA GLU A 33 -8.40 10.25 -7.70
C GLU A 33 -9.53 9.51 -8.44
N SER A 34 -10.75 9.99 -8.21
CA SER A 34 -11.97 9.63 -8.93
C SER A 34 -12.59 10.92 -9.45
N GLU A 35 -12.24 11.32 -10.66
CA GLU A 35 -12.79 12.49 -11.36
C GLU A 35 -14.31 12.37 -11.49
N GLY A 36 -14.81 11.18 -11.86
CA GLY A 36 -16.24 10.91 -11.98
C GLY A 36 -17.04 11.13 -10.69
N ARG A 37 -16.38 11.09 -9.52
CA ARG A 37 -16.97 11.38 -8.21
C ARG A 37 -16.50 12.68 -7.58
N GLY A 38 -15.50 13.36 -8.16
CA GLY A 38 -14.83 14.51 -7.56
C GLY A 38 -14.14 14.17 -6.23
N ILE A 39 -13.61 12.96 -6.08
CA ILE A 39 -13.00 12.47 -4.83
C ILE A 39 -11.49 12.34 -5.00
N THR A 40 -10.74 12.89 -4.05
CA THR A 40 -9.31 12.61 -3.88
C THR A 40 -9.08 12.08 -2.47
N ARG A 41 -8.40 10.93 -2.32
CA ARG A 41 -8.04 10.35 -1.01
C ARG A 41 -6.54 10.14 -0.94
N ARG A 42 -5.95 10.45 0.21
CA ARG A 42 -4.51 10.25 0.48
C ARG A 42 -4.31 9.28 1.61
N PHE A 43 -3.30 8.45 1.46
CA PHE A 43 -2.89 7.43 2.41
C PHE A 43 -1.37 7.47 2.57
N ASP A 44 -0.90 7.40 3.80
CA ASP A 44 0.49 7.07 4.07
C ASP A 44 0.65 5.57 3.88
N CYS A 45 1.51 5.15 2.96
CA CYS A 45 1.68 3.76 2.59
C CYS A 45 3.13 3.30 2.78
N TYR A 46 3.29 2.00 3.02
CA TYR A 46 4.60 1.37 3.12
C TYR A 46 4.91 0.54 1.86
N GLU A 47 6.08 0.77 1.29
CA GLU A 47 6.59 0.03 0.12
C GLU A 47 7.21 -1.30 0.58
N LEU A 48 6.45 -2.40 0.43
CA LEU A 48 6.83 -3.76 0.83
C LEU A 48 7.62 -4.46 -0.28
N GLU A 49 8.95 -4.45 -0.19
CA GLU A 49 9.87 -5.03 -1.18
C GLU A 49 9.65 -4.52 -2.63
N SER A 50 10.72 -4.43 -3.42
CA SER A 50 10.77 -3.50 -4.58
C SER A 50 9.89 -3.86 -5.79
N GLU A 51 8.96 -4.80 -5.68
CA GLU A 51 8.09 -5.24 -6.78
C GLU A 51 6.60 -5.26 -6.44
N GLU A 52 6.20 -5.20 -5.17
CA GLU A 52 4.79 -5.10 -4.82
C GLU A 52 4.33 -3.64 -4.90
N LYS A 53 3.34 -3.40 -5.76
CA LYS A 53 2.65 -2.11 -5.82
C LYS A 53 2.07 -1.85 -4.42
N MET A 54 2.25 -0.64 -3.87
CA MET A 54 1.64 -0.19 -2.60
C MET A 54 0.11 -0.17 -2.60
N PHE A 55 -0.50 -0.69 -3.65
CA PHE A 55 -1.91 -0.91 -3.82
C PHE A 55 -2.12 -2.25 -4.53
N ARG A 56 -3.26 -2.87 -4.24
CA ARG A 56 -3.71 -4.10 -4.88
C ARG A 56 -5.21 -4.04 -5.14
N LEU A 57 -5.69 -5.00 -5.92
CA LEU A 57 -7.13 -5.21 -6.10
C LEU A 57 -7.56 -6.40 -5.23
N ALA A 58 -8.57 -6.20 -4.40
CA ALA A 58 -9.24 -7.24 -3.65
C ALA A 58 -10.67 -7.39 -4.20
N GLY A 59 -10.81 -8.27 -5.20
CA GLY A 59 -11.99 -8.26 -6.07
C GLY A 59 -12.03 -6.95 -6.85
N ASP A 60 -13.11 -6.21 -6.66
CA ASP A 60 -13.35 -4.95 -7.35
C ASP A 60 -12.78 -3.73 -6.62
N GLU A 61 -12.46 -3.87 -5.34
CA GLU A 61 -12.04 -2.77 -4.49
C GLU A 61 -10.52 -2.57 -4.53
N VAL A 62 -10.10 -1.31 -4.65
CA VAL A 62 -8.69 -0.94 -4.49
C VAL A 62 -8.35 -0.94 -3.00
N GLN A 63 -7.30 -1.68 -2.63
CA GLN A 63 -6.69 -1.63 -1.31
C GLN A 63 -5.32 -0.97 -1.40
N VAL A 64 -4.89 -0.31 -0.33
CA VAL A 64 -3.55 0.26 -0.20
C VAL A 64 -2.85 -0.33 1.02
N CYS A 65 -1.53 -0.47 0.95
CA CYS A 65 -0.71 -0.92 2.07
C CYS A 65 -0.48 0.26 3.02
N ALA A 66 -1.46 0.55 3.87
CA ALA A 66 -1.48 1.76 4.68
C ALA A 66 -0.66 1.60 5.97
N VAL A 67 0.04 2.65 6.36
CA VAL A 67 0.60 2.79 7.70
C VAL A 67 -0.47 3.38 8.61
N ARG A 68 -0.83 2.67 9.67
CA ARG A 68 -1.72 3.15 10.72
C ARG A 68 -0.91 3.61 11.91
N TRP A 69 -1.01 4.90 12.19
CA TRP A 69 -0.42 5.53 13.36
C TRP A 69 -1.43 5.50 14.51
N ALA A 70 -1.30 4.56 15.44
CA ALA A 70 -2.04 4.64 16.69
C ALA A 70 -1.27 5.55 17.65
N THR A 71 -1.81 6.75 17.88
CA THR A 71 -1.27 7.67 18.87
C THR A 71 -2.16 7.63 20.12
N THR A 72 -1.76 6.83 21.11
CA THR A 72 -2.37 6.89 22.44
C THR A 72 -1.49 7.75 23.35
N PRO A 73 -1.98 8.87 23.88
CA PRO A 73 -1.19 9.69 24.80
C PRO A 73 -0.74 8.87 26.01
N GLY A 74 0.58 8.72 26.19
CA GLY A 74 1.18 8.02 27.32
C GLY A 74 1.47 6.53 27.11
N LEU A 75 1.26 5.99 25.91
CA LEU A 75 1.78 4.69 25.48
C LEU A 75 2.80 4.88 24.36
N ASP A 76 3.65 3.87 24.18
CA ASP A 76 4.49 3.80 22.99
C ASP A 76 3.57 3.81 21.75
N PRO A 77 3.89 4.61 20.72
CA PRO A 77 3.09 4.65 19.51
C PRO A 77 3.05 3.25 18.89
N GLU A 78 1.85 2.68 18.81
CA GLU A 78 1.64 1.43 18.08
C GLU A 78 1.46 1.77 16.60
N MET A 79 2.16 1.01 15.78
CA MET A 79 2.23 1.24 14.36
C MET A 79 1.98 -0.09 13.68
N ASP A 80 1.07 -0.07 12.73
CA ASP A 80 0.65 -1.26 12.00
C ASP A 80 0.65 -0.97 10.50
N VAL A 81 1.05 -1.96 9.70
CA VAL A 81 0.98 -1.87 8.25
C VAL A 81 -0.02 -2.91 7.77
N ASP A 82 -1.11 -2.47 7.17
CA ASP A 82 -2.19 -3.35 6.72
C ASP A 82 -2.71 -3.01 5.32
N TRP A 83 -3.25 -4.02 4.64
CA TRP A 83 -4.02 -3.79 3.43
C TRP A 83 -5.36 -3.14 3.79
N THR A 84 -5.41 -1.82 3.67
CA THR A 84 -6.59 -1.00 3.98
C THR A 84 -7.46 -0.81 2.74
N ALA A 85 -8.74 -1.10 2.89
CA ALA A 85 -9.78 -0.89 1.89
C ALA A 85 -10.01 0.61 1.63
N THR A 86 -9.86 1.04 0.37
CA THR A 86 -9.99 2.47 0.01
C THR A 86 -11.44 2.90 -0.18
N ARG A 87 -12.40 1.95 -0.23
CA ARG A 87 -13.83 2.15 -0.58
C ARG A 87 -14.04 2.75 -1.97
N LEU A 88 -13.06 2.57 -2.85
CA LEU A 88 -13.13 2.90 -4.27
C LEU A 88 -12.92 1.62 -5.06
N SER A 89 -13.78 1.38 -6.04
CA SER A 89 -13.59 0.28 -6.98
C SER A 89 -12.60 0.67 -8.06
N TYR A 90 -11.90 -0.29 -8.69
CA TYR A 90 -10.85 0.05 -9.66
C TYR A 90 -11.36 0.83 -10.88
N TRP A 91 -12.60 0.57 -11.33
CA TRP A 91 -13.25 1.34 -12.40
C TRP A 91 -13.69 2.75 -12.00
N GLU A 92 -13.61 3.09 -10.71
CA GLU A 92 -13.93 4.41 -10.19
C GLU A 92 -12.67 5.26 -10.02
N VAL A 93 -11.49 4.65 -10.14
CA VAL A 93 -10.20 5.30 -9.92
C VAL A 93 -9.58 5.62 -11.27
N ASP A 94 -9.61 6.90 -11.64
CA ASP A 94 -9.02 7.38 -12.89
C ASP A 94 -7.49 7.42 -12.81
N GLN A 95 -6.97 7.79 -11.64
CA GLN A 95 -5.54 7.95 -11.42
C GLN A 95 -5.12 7.59 -9.99
N ILE A 96 -3.99 6.89 -9.88
CA ILE A 96 -3.25 6.70 -8.63
C ILE A 96 -1.91 7.42 -8.76
N ARG A 97 -1.62 8.34 -7.84
CA ARG A 97 -0.33 9.04 -7.77
C ARG A 97 0.44 8.57 -6.54
N VAL A 98 1.74 8.40 -6.71
CA VAL A 98 2.66 8.02 -5.63
C VAL A 98 3.69 9.13 -5.48
N PHE A 99 3.83 9.62 -4.26
CA PHE A 99 4.76 10.66 -3.89
C PHE A 99 5.79 10.15 -2.89
N SER A 100 6.97 10.78 -2.89
CA SER A 100 7.95 10.61 -1.83
C SER A 100 7.40 11.16 -0.51
N TRP A 101 7.88 10.59 0.59
CA TRP A 101 7.71 11.16 1.92
C TRP A 101 9.08 11.57 2.46
N PRO A 102 9.23 12.70 3.17
CA PRO A 102 8.22 13.72 3.47
C PRO A 102 8.14 14.85 2.41
N THR A 103 8.95 14.80 1.34
CA THR A 103 9.07 15.91 0.37
C THR A 103 7.86 16.07 -0.54
N LEU A 104 7.00 15.05 -0.64
CA LEU A 104 5.82 15.02 -1.53
C LEU A 104 6.18 15.26 -3.00
N GLU A 105 7.37 14.84 -3.42
CA GLU A 105 7.77 14.86 -4.82
C GLU A 105 7.09 13.71 -5.54
N LEU A 106 6.52 13.99 -6.72
CA LEU A 106 5.82 12.97 -7.49
C LEU A 106 6.81 11.94 -8.03
N ILE A 107 6.67 10.68 -7.61
CA ILE A 107 7.50 9.55 -8.04
C ILE A 107 6.86 8.86 -9.23
N ARG A 108 5.55 8.56 -9.14
CA ARG A 108 4.88 7.73 -10.14
C ARG A 108 3.41 8.06 -10.28
N VAL A 109 2.90 7.79 -11.47
CA VAL A 109 1.48 7.87 -11.83
C VAL A 109 1.07 6.55 -12.46
N TYR A 110 -0.02 5.98 -11.96
CA TYR A 110 -0.76 4.90 -12.59
C TYR A 110 -2.09 5.46 -13.07
N ARG A 111 -2.47 5.16 -14.30
CA ARG A 111 -3.77 5.53 -14.88
C ARG A 111 -4.45 4.26 -15.35
N ASP A 112 -5.77 4.27 -15.33
CA ASP A 112 -6.51 3.29 -16.08
C ASP A 112 -6.17 3.44 -17.58
N VAL A 113 -5.99 2.32 -18.26
CA VAL A 113 -5.65 2.27 -19.68
C VAL A 113 -6.69 1.39 -20.36
N GLU A 114 -7.47 2.02 -21.24
CA GLU A 114 -8.47 1.38 -22.10
C GLU A 114 -7.87 0.28 -22.99
#